data_AF-A0A0L7L8R8-F1
#
_entry.id   AF-A0A0L7L8R8-F1
#
_cell.length_a   1.000
_cell.length_b   1.000
_cell.length_c   1.000
_cell.angle_alpha   90.00
_cell.angle_beta   90.00
_cell.angle_gamma   90.00
#
_symmetry.space_group_name_H-M   'P 1'
#
loop_
_entity.id
_entity.type
_entity.pdbx_description
1 polymer ?
#
loop_
_entity_poly.entity_id
_entity_poly.type
_entity_poly.pdbx_seq_one_letter_code
_entity_poly.pdbx_strand_id
1 'polypeptide(L)'
;MSDIDLEFENIFKMAVTSMRINGSYPSTIRKKLWFINFCLVLSINMSCFYLLCYSILFHDIKEGNFTEACKNITITIICMNTTLKYVVLLYYQQSIAELIRVVNDDYELAKQFPADEQHVVKRYAKEGKLVCLFWLVCAPSASAMFPVKAIILTAHSFWVGENKLKPMFDITFPEVIEKQKDSLPVFLGIFALCFSYAFFATVMLTGFDPLIPIFTLHTCGQLDILSTRTTRALSKSATVEEMEENSAVHANQGYPPSWHQLRLLYHQLGHLFY
;
A
#
# COMPACT_ATOMS: atom_id res chain seq x y z
N MET A 1 -27.47 -8.71 -0.08
CA MET A 1 -26.20 -7.95 -0.04
C MET A 1 -25.45 -8.48 1.16
N SER A 2 -24.44 -9.32 0.96
CA SER A 2 -23.79 -10.05 2.06
C SER A 2 -23.21 -9.08 3.07
N ASP A 3 -23.48 -9.31 4.35
CA ASP A 3 -22.88 -8.56 5.44
C ASP A 3 -21.36 -8.66 5.31
N ILE A 4 -20.69 -7.53 5.06
CA ILE A 4 -19.23 -7.52 5.00
C ILE A 4 -18.77 -7.69 6.43
N ASP A 5 -18.17 -8.84 6.72
CA ASP A 5 -17.49 -9.06 7.98
C ASP A 5 -16.31 -8.08 8.06
N LEU A 6 -16.46 -7.04 8.88
CA LEU A 6 -15.55 -5.91 8.98
C LEU A 6 -14.35 -6.26 9.87
N GLU A 7 -13.59 -7.28 9.49
CA GLU A 7 -12.32 -7.62 10.11
C GLU A 7 -11.19 -7.37 9.10
N PHE A 8 -10.15 -6.66 9.53
CA PHE A 8 -9.02 -6.27 8.68
C PHE A 8 -8.42 -7.48 7.95
N GLU A 9 -8.23 -8.60 8.66
CA GLU A 9 -7.65 -9.81 8.08
C GLU A 9 -8.55 -10.44 7.00
N ASN A 10 -9.88 -10.34 7.16
CA ASN A 10 -10.83 -10.91 6.21
C ASN A 10 -10.95 -10.04 4.96
N ILE A 11 -10.96 -8.71 5.13
CA ILE A 11 -11.05 -7.77 4.01
C ILE A 11 -9.74 -7.78 3.20
N PHE A 12 -8.59 -7.70 3.87
CA PHE A 12 -7.27 -7.56 3.26
C PHE A 12 -6.47 -8.88 3.25
N LYS A 13 -7.17 -10.01 3.19
CA LYS A 13 -6.60 -11.36 3.25
C LYS A 13 -5.41 -11.60 2.33
N MET A 14 -5.40 -11.00 1.14
CA MET A 14 -4.31 -11.18 0.17
C MET A 14 -2.99 -10.56 0.64
N ALA A 15 -3.04 -9.33 1.16
CA ALA A 15 -1.87 -8.66 1.72
C ALA A 15 -1.39 -9.40 3.00
N VAL A 16 -2.33 -9.76 3.88
CA VAL A 16 -2.04 -10.54 5.10
C VAL A 16 -1.39 -11.88 4.78
N THR A 17 -1.95 -12.63 3.82
CA THR A 17 -1.38 -13.93 3.41
C THR A 17 0.01 -13.76 2.84
N SER A 18 0.26 -12.74 2.03
CA SER A 18 1.60 -12.46 1.47
C SER A 18 2.61 -12.16 2.59
N MET A 19 2.25 -11.32 3.56
CA MET A 19 3.09 -11.07 4.74
C MET A 19 3.28 -12.30 5.64
N ARG A 20 2.32 -13.23 5.68
CA ARG A 20 2.49 -14.50 6.42
C ARG A 20 3.46 -15.44 5.68
N ILE A 21 3.38 -15.51 4.35
CA ILE A 21 4.27 -16.35 3.52
C ILE A 21 5.74 -15.93 3.69
N ASN A 22 6.03 -14.63 3.67
CA ASN A 22 7.39 -14.13 3.87
C ASN A 22 7.79 -13.97 5.36
N GLY A 23 6.88 -14.31 6.28
CA GLY A 23 7.09 -14.24 7.73
C GLY A 23 7.19 -12.82 8.31
N SER A 24 6.76 -11.79 7.58
CA SER A 24 6.79 -10.39 8.02
C SER A 24 5.52 -9.94 8.76
N TYR A 25 4.47 -10.76 8.79
CA TYR A 25 3.20 -10.38 9.42
C TYR A 25 3.39 -10.15 10.94
N PRO A 26 2.82 -9.09 11.56
CA PRO A 26 3.15 -8.72 12.93
C PRO A 26 2.89 -9.78 14.00
N SER A 27 1.89 -10.66 13.83
CA SER A 27 1.59 -11.73 14.79
C SER A 27 2.45 -13.00 14.62
N THR A 28 3.42 -12.99 13.70
CA THR A 28 4.28 -14.16 13.43
C THR A 28 5.24 -14.40 14.58
N ILE A 29 5.19 -15.61 15.16
CA ILE A 29 6.07 -16.00 16.27
C ILE A 29 7.51 -16.21 15.75
N ARG A 30 8.44 -15.39 16.21
CA ARG A 30 9.86 -15.40 15.79
C ARG A 30 10.68 -16.44 16.57
N LYS A 31 10.51 -17.71 16.23
CA LYS A 31 11.33 -18.83 16.75
C LYS A 31 12.64 -19.00 15.95
N LYS A 32 13.53 -19.90 16.40
CA LYS A 32 14.79 -20.22 15.71
C LYS A 32 14.61 -20.54 14.20
N LEU A 33 13.56 -21.29 13.85
CA LEU A 33 13.27 -21.64 12.44
C LEU A 33 12.94 -20.40 11.59
N TRP A 34 12.23 -19.42 12.15
CA TRP A 34 11.96 -18.15 11.48
C TRP A 34 13.26 -17.38 11.24
N PHE A 35 14.17 -17.36 12.22
CA PHE A 35 15.47 -16.71 12.07
C PHE A 35 16.32 -17.35 10.97
N ILE A 36 16.30 -18.68 10.85
CA ILE A 36 16.97 -19.39 9.75
C ILE A 36 16.37 -18.98 8.40
N ASN A 37 15.04 -18.95 8.28
CA ASN A 37 14.38 -18.51 7.05
C ASN A 37 14.70 -17.05 6.71
N PHE A 38 14.72 -16.17 7.71
CA PHE A 38 15.12 -14.76 7.58
C PHE A 38 16.55 -14.64 7.03
N CYS A 39 17.51 -15.35 7.64
CA CYS A 39 18.90 -15.37 7.18
C CYS A 39 19.02 -15.90 5.75
N LEU A 40 18.28 -16.96 5.39
CA LEU A 40 18.28 -17.54 4.06
C LEU A 40 17.75 -16.55 3.01
N VAL A 41 16.60 -15.92 3.28
CA VAL A 41 16.00 -14.92 2.39
C VAL A 41 16.93 -13.72 2.21
N LEU A 42 17.51 -13.21 3.30
CA LEU A 42 18.46 -12.10 3.25
C LEU A 42 19.72 -12.48 2.45
N SER A 43 20.22 -13.71 2.63
CA SER A 43 21.37 -14.22 1.88
C SER A 43 21.10 -14.33 0.38
N ILE A 44 19.90 -14.79 -0.02
CA ILE A 44 19.46 -14.83 -1.42
C ILE A 44 19.42 -13.42 -2.01
N ASN A 45 18.81 -12.48 -1.28
CA ASN A 45 18.69 -11.09 -1.75
C ASN A 45 20.07 -10.43 -1.89
N MET A 46 20.95 -10.58 -0.89
CA MET A 46 22.33 -10.07 -0.95
C MET A 46 23.15 -10.72 -2.07
N SER A 47 22.95 -12.01 -2.35
CA SER A 47 23.61 -12.69 -3.47
C SER A 47 23.16 -12.14 -4.82
N CYS A 48 21.85 -11.97 -5.03
CA CYS A 48 21.33 -11.35 -6.25
C CYS A 48 21.80 -9.89 -6.40
N PHE A 49 21.77 -9.11 -5.32
CA PHE A 49 22.26 -7.73 -5.31
C PHE A 49 23.73 -7.65 -5.70
N TYR A 50 24.58 -8.52 -5.14
CA TYR A 50 26.00 -8.60 -5.47
C TYR A 50 26.21 -8.93 -6.95
N LEU A 51 25.51 -9.95 -7.48
CA LEU A 51 25.63 -10.36 -8.89
C LEU A 51 25.20 -9.24 -9.85
N LEU A 52 24.12 -8.52 -9.54
CA LEU A 52 23.66 -7.38 -10.33
C LEU A 52 24.68 -6.23 -10.31
N CYS A 53 25.18 -5.86 -9.12
CA CYS A 53 26.19 -4.82 -8.99
C CYS A 53 27.48 -5.19 -9.73
N TYR A 54 27.88 -6.46 -9.67
CA TYR A 54 29.02 -6.98 -10.40
C TYR A 54 28.82 -6.79 -11.92
N SER A 55 27.68 -7.24 -12.46
CA SER A 55 27.34 -7.09 -13.88
C SER A 55 27.38 -5.62 -14.32
N ILE A 56 26.76 -4.73 -13.55
CA ILE A 56 26.69 -3.30 -13.88
C ILE A 56 28.09 -2.66 -13.92
N LEU A 57 28.88 -2.83 -12.86
CA LEU A 57 30.13 -2.10 -12.66
C LEU A 57 31.29 -2.68 -13.47
N PHE A 58 31.34 -4.00 -13.64
CA PHE A 58 32.46 -4.68 -14.27
C PHE A 58 32.23 -5.08 -15.71
N HIS A 59 30.99 -5.08 -16.20
CA HIS A 59 30.64 -5.47 -17.55
C HIS A 59 29.84 -4.39 -18.27
N ASP A 60 28.60 -4.10 -17.83
CA ASP A 60 27.66 -3.32 -18.63
C ASP A 60 28.13 -1.88 -18.87
N ILE A 61 28.67 -1.21 -17.86
CA ILE A 61 29.22 0.15 -18.01
C ILE A 61 30.56 0.13 -18.78
N LYS A 62 31.41 -0.88 -18.55
CA LYS A 62 32.74 -0.94 -19.18
C LYS A 62 32.66 -1.22 -20.68
N GLU A 63 31.70 -2.03 -21.10
CA GLU A 63 31.49 -2.39 -22.50
C GLU A 63 30.59 -1.40 -23.26
N GLY A 64 30.06 -0.38 -22.57
CA GLY A 64 29.14 0.61 -23.17
C GLY A 64 27.72 0.10 -23.39
N ASN A 65 27.35 -1.03 -22.76
CA ASN A 65 26.03 -1.65 -22.84
C ASN A 65 25.02 -0.95 -21.90
N PHE A 66 24.79 0.35 -22.11
CA PHE A 66 23.97 1.17 -21.21
C PHE A 66 22.52 0.71 -21.06
N THR A 67 21.93 0.12 -22.11
CA THR A 67 20.58 -0.45 -22.04
C THR A 67 20.50 -1.57 -21.00
N GLU A 68 21.52 -2.42 -20.93
CA GLU A 68 21.55 -3.52 -19.98
C GLU A 68 21.88 -3.03 -18.57
N ALA A 69 22.82 -2.08 -18.46
CA ALA A 69 23.09 -1.38 -17.21
C ALA A 69 21.82 -0.78 -16.60
N CYS A 70 20.98 -0.11 -17.40
CA CYS A 70 19.73 0.50 -16.92
C CYS A 70 18.72 -0.53 -16.39
N LYS A 71 18.57 -1.67 -17.08
CA LYS A 71 17.70 -2.76 -16.62
C LYS A 71 18.23 -3.34 -15.30
N ASN A 72 19.52 -3.65 -15.24
CA ASN A 72 20.14 -4.23 -14.05
C ASN A 72 20.12 -3.26 -12.85
N ILE A 73 20.29 -1.94 -13.09
CA ILE A 73 20.12 -0.90 -12.07
C ILE A 73 18.69 -0.90 -11.53
N THR A 74 17.69 -1.01 -12.42
CA THR A 74 16.27 -1.06 -12.00
C THR A 74 16.01 -2.25 -11.08
N ILE A 75 16.51 -3.44 -11.44
CA ILE A 75 16.38 -4.64 -10.59
C ILE A 75 17.12 -4.46 -9.27
N THR A 76 18.30 -3.84 -9.28
CA THR A 76 19.11 -3.54 -8.08
C THR A 76 18.37 -2.61 -7.12
N ILE A 77 17.71 -1.56 -7.63
CA ILE A 77 16.87 -0.66 -6.83
C ILE A 77 15.72 -1.45 -6.18
N ILE A 78 15.08 -2.37 -6.93
CA ILE A 78 14.03 -3.23 -6.39
C ILE A 78 14.58 -4.15 -5.29
N CYS A 79 15.81 -4.69 -5.42
CA CYS A 79 16.46 -5.52 -4.38
C CYS A 79 16.60 -4.72 -3.07
N MET A 80 17.12 -3.50 -3.19
CA MET A 80 17.31 -2.58 -2.06
C MET A 80 15.97 -2.21 -1.42
N ASN A 81 14.99 -1.82 -2.22
CA ASN A 81 13.64 -1.46 -1.75
C ASN A 81 12.97 -2.62 -1.01
N THR A 82 13.04 -3.83 -1.57
CA THR A 82 12.49 -5.05 -0.95
C THR A 82 13.13 -5.33 0.41
N THR A 83 14.46 -5.17 0.51
CA THR A 83 15.19 -5.35 1.76
C THR A 83 14.78 -4.31 2.80
N LEU A 84 14.70 -3.04 2.41
CA LEU A 84 14.27 -1.96 3.30
C LEU A 84 12.84 -2.17 3.80
N LYS A 85 11.90 -2.51 2.92
CA LYS A 85 10.50 -2.81 3.28
C LYS A 85 10.41 -3.96 4.28
N TYR A 86 11.20 -5.01 4.06
CA TYR A 86 11.24 -6.15 4.98
C TYR A 86 11.78 -5.74 6.35
N VAL A 87 12.88 -4.97 6.41
CA VAL A 87 13.42 -4.43 7.67
C VAL A 87 12.39 -3.55 8.38
N VAL A 88 11.68 -2.67 7.65
CA VAL A 88 10.63 -1.80 8.21
C VAL A 88 9.51 -2.63 8.84
N LEU A 89 8.99 -3.63 8.15
CA LEU A 89 7.96 -4.54 8.68
C LEU A 89 8.41 -5.24 9.96
N LEU A 90 9.67 -5.63 10.03
CA LEU A 90 10.20 -6.35 11.17
C LEU A 90 10.52 -5.45 12.36
N TYR A 91 11.01 -4.25 12.10
CA TYR A 91 11.37 -3.26 13.11
C TYR A 91 10.13 -2.60 13.72
N TYR A 92 9.21 -2.13 12.87
CA TYR A 92 7.97 -1.45 13.29
C TYR A 92 6.77 -2.40 13.45
N GLN A 93 7.02 -3.68 13.70
CA GLN A 93 5.96 -4.70 13.81
C GLN A 93 4.87 -4.32 14.82
N GLN A 94 5.26 -3.72 15.96
CA GLN A 94 4.33 -3.37 17.03
C GLN A 94 3.42 -2.22 16.59
N SER A 95 3.99 -1.21 15.96
CA SER A 95 3.24 -0.09 15.40
C SER A 95 2.28 -0.54 14.30
N ILE A 96 2.70 -1.46 13.42
CA ILE A 96 1.81 -2.01 12.39
C ILE A 96 0.70 -2.86 13.01
N ALA A 97 0.99 -3.67 14.03
CA ALA A 97 -0.03 -4.42 14.77
C ALA A 97 -1.03 -3.49 15.45
N GLU A 98 -0.55 -2.39 16.04
CA GLU A 98 -1.40 -1.37 16.65
C GLU A 98 -2.29 -0.67 15.62
N LEU A 99 -1.77 -0.31 14.45
CA LEU A 99 -2.58 0.24 13.37
C LEU A 99 -3.68 -0.73 12.91
N ILE A 100 -3.36 -2.01 12.75
CA ILE A 100 -4.36 -3.04 12.41
C ILE A 100 -5.42 -3.15 13.51
N ARG A 101 -5.01 -3.10 14.79
CA ARG A 101 -5.95 -3.12 15.92
C ARG A 101 -6.87 -1.90 15.90
N VAL A 102 -6.33 -0.70 15.70
CA VAL A 102 -7.14 0.53 15.60
C VAL A 102 -8.18 0.41 14.49
N VAL A 103 -7.78 -0.10 13.31
CA VAL A 103 -8.74 -0.31 12.20
C VAL A 103 -9.85 -1.29 12.60
N ASN A 104 -9.52 -2.39 13.28
CA ASN A 104 -10.52 -3.35 13.76
C ASN A 104 -11.45 -2.75 14.83
N ASP A 105 -10.90 -1.98 15.78
CA ASP A 105 -11.68 -1.31 16.82
C ASP A 105 -12.65 -0.29 16.18
N ASP A 106 -12.18 0.48 15.20
CA ASP A 106 -12.99 1.43 14.43
C ASP A 106 -14.11 0.71 13.63
N TYR A 107 -13.80 -0.46 13.06
CA TYR A 107 -14.79 -1.28 12.36
C TYR A 107 -15.85 -1.85 13.30
N GLU A 108 -15.48 -2.24 14.52
CA GLU A 108 -16.44 -2.68 15.53
C GLU A 108 -17.35 -1.53 15.96
N LEU A 109 -16.78 -0.35 16.20
CA LEU A 109 -17.54 0.86 16.52
C LEU A 109 -18.50 1.24 15.38
N ALA A 110 -18.07 1.10 14.13
CA ALA A 110 -18.88 1.42 12.96
C ALA A 110 -20.17 0.60 12.86
N LYS A 111 -20.24 -0.60 13.47
CA LYS A 111 -21.48 -1.41 13.50
C LYS A 111 -22.63 -0.69 14.20
N GLN A 112 -22.33 0.25 15.09
CA GLN A 112 -23.31 1.04 15.84
C GLN A 112 -23.65 2.37 15.15
N PHE A 113 -22.97 2.71 14.06
CA PHE A 113 -23.21 3.98 13.36
C PHE A 113 -24.52 3.96 12.56
N PRO A 114 -25.09 5.13 12.26
CA PRO A 114 -26.17 5.27 11.29
C PRO A 114 -25.82 4.67 9.92
N ALA A 115 -26.84 4.26 9.16
CA ALA A 115 -26.67 3.53 7.90
C ALA A 115 -25.87 4.30 6.83
N ASP A 116 -25.99 5.63 6.79
CA ASP A 116 -25.23 6.52 5.91
C ASP A 116 -23.73 6.48 6.21
N GLU A 117 -23.35 6.50 7.49
CA GLU A 117 -21.94 6.45 7.91
C GLU A 117 -21.35 5.05 7.73
N GLN A 118 -22.13 3.99 8.01
CA GLN A 118 -21.73 2.61 7.72
C GLN A 118 -21.41 2.40 6.24
N HIS A 119 -22.18 3.04 5.35
CA HIS A 119 -21.92 2.98 3.92
C HIS A 119 -20.57 3.62 3.55
N VAL A 120 -20.18 4.72 4.21
CA VAL A 120 -18.86 5.35 4.02
C VAL A 120 -17.74 4.39 4.43
N VAL A 121 -17.82 3.77 5.61
CA VAL A 121 -16.83 2.77 6.06
C VAL A 121 -16.71 1.61 5.06
N LYS A 122 -17.83 1.03 4.65
CA LYS A 122 -17.87 -0.08 3.68
C LYS A 122 -17.29 0.32 2.32
N ARG A 123 -17.53 1.55 1.85
CA ARG A 123 -16.97 2.08 0.60
C ARG A 123 -15.44 2.11 0.65
N TYR A 124 -14.86 2.76 1.65
CA TYR A 124 -13.40 2.87 1.78
C TYR A 124 -12.72 1.52 2.02
N ALA A 125 -13.33 0.62 2.79
CA ALA A 125 -12.84 -0.75 2.95
C ALA A 125 -12.81 -1.51 1.61
N LYS A 126 -13.85 -1.35 0.78
CA LYS A 126 -13.91 -1.94 -0.56
C LYS A 126 -12.84 -1.35 -1.48
N GLU A 127 -12.61 -0.04 -1.43
CA GLU A 127 -11.53 0.61 -2.20
C GLU A 127 -10.15 0.09 -1.78
N GLY A 128 -9.88 -0.06 -0.48
CA GLY A 128 -8.65 -0.69 0.01
C GLY A 128 -8.48 -2.12 -0.50
N LYS A 129 -9.56 -2.90 -0.56
CA LYS A 129 -9.54 -4.25 -1.15
C LYS A 129 -9.20 -4.24 -2.64
N LEU A 130 -9.71 -3.26 -3.40
CA LEU A 130 -9.35 -3.09 -4.81
C LEU A 130 -7.85 -2.78 -4.97
N VAL A 131 -7.26 -1.97 -4.08
CA VAL A 131 -5.81 -1.74 -4.08
C VAL A 131 -5.03 -3.03 -3.83
N CYS A 132 -5.46 -3.87 -2.87
CA CYS A 132 -4.85 -5.19 -2.67
C CYS A 132 -4.91 -6.07 -3.93
N LEU A 133 -6.06 -6.08 -4.62
CA LEU A 133 -6.23 -6.86 -5.85
C LEU A 133 -5.35 -6.32 -6.98
N PHE A 134 -5.21 -5.00 -7.10
CA PHE A 134 -4.30 -4.37 -8.05
C PHE A 134 -2.87 -4.86 -7.84
N TRP A 135 -2.36 -4.81 -6.62
CA TRP A 135 -1.00 -5.27 -6.31
C TRP A 135 -0.84 -6.78 -6.50
N LEU A 136 -1.86 -7.57 -6.19
CA LEU A 136 -1.87 -9.02 -6.41
C LEU A 136 -1.78 -9.40 -7.89
N VAL A 137 -2.27 -8.56 -8.80
CA VAL A 137 -2.14 -8.81 -10.25
C VAL A 137 -0.83 -8.23 -10.76
N CYS A 138 -0.58 -6.94 -10.50
CA CYS A 138 0.55 -6.23 -11.09
C CYS A 138 1.92 -6.77 -10.66
N ALA A 139 2.12 -7.08 -9.37
CA ALA A 139 3.43 -7.53 -8.90
C ALA A 139 3.82 -8.92 -9.45
N PRO A 140 2.95 -9.96 -9.37
CA PRO A 140 3.24 -11.25 -10.00
C PRO A 140 3.35 -11.16 -11.52
N SER A 141 2.51 -10.36 -12.20
CA SER A 141 2.61 -10.19 -13.64
C SER A 141 3.96 -9.60 -14.04
N ALA A 142 4.42 -8.54 -13.37
CA ALA A 142 5.73 -7.93 -13.62
C ALA A 142 6.87 -8.91 -13.35
N SER A 143 6.79 -9.68 -12.26
CA SER A 143 7.81 -10.67 -11.92
C SER A 143 7.82 -11.88 -12.87
N ALA A 144 6.66 -12.29 -13.40
CA ALA A 144 6.54 -13.43 -14.30
C ALA A 144 7.10 -13.16 -15.70
N MET A 145 7.26 -11.89 -16.09
CA MET A 145 7.86 -11.53 -17.38
C MET A 145 9.29 -12.09 -17.53
N PHE A 146 10.08 -12.09 -16.46
CA PHE A 146 11.47 -12.57 -16.48
C PHE A 146 11.59 -14.08 -16.76
N PRO A 147 10.96 -14.99 -15.99
CA PRO A 147 11.06 -16.42 -16.25
C PRO A 147 10.38 -16.81 -17.57
N VAL A 148 9.25 -16.17 -17.94
CA VAL A 148 8.59 -16.41 -19.23
C VAL A 148 9.51 -16.05 -20.39
N LYS A 149 10.16 -14.88 -20.35
CA LYS A 149 11.17 -14.48 -21.33
C LYS A 149 12.29 -15.51 -21.41
N ALA A 150 12.84 -15.94 -20.28
CA ALA A 150 13.95 -16.90 -20.24
C ALA A 150 13.57 -18.25 -20.86
N ILE A 151 12.37 -18.75 -20.57
CA ILE A 151 11.84 -20.00 -21.15
C ILE A 151 11.68 -19.86 -22.67
N ILE A 152 11.06 -18.78 -23.14
CA ILE A 152 10.86 -18.54 -24.58
C ILE A 152 12.19 -18.45 -25.32
N LEU A 153 13.15 -17.67 -24.79
CA LEU A 153 14.45 -17.49 -25.44
C LEU A 153 15.29 -18.78 -25.42
N THR A 154 15.19 -19.58 -24.37
CA THR A 154 15.85 -20.89 -24.30
C THR A 154 15.24 -21.86 -25.32
N ALA A 155 13.90 -21.94 -25.41
CA ALA A 155 13.22 -22.78 -26.40
C ALA A 155 13.58 -22.37 -27.83
N HIS A 156 13.63 -21.06 -28.11
CA HIS A 156 14.08 -20.53 -29.40
C HIS A 156 15.53 -20.92 -29.71
N SER A 157 16.44 -20.85 -28.73
CA SER A 157 17.85 -21.25 -28.90
C SER A 157 18.01 -22.73 -29.26
N PHE A 158 17.19 -23.60 -28.67
CA PHE A 158 17.14 -25.02 -29.05
C PHE A 158 16.58 -25.23 -30.47
N TRP A 159 15.56 -24.46 -30.86
CA TRP A 159 14.98 -24.54 -32.20
C TRP A 159 15.98 -24.14 -33.30
N VAL A 160 16.80 -23.12 -33.06
CA VAL A 160 17.82 -22.63 -34.01
C VAL A 160 19.11 -23.47 -33.97
N GLY A 161 19.25 -24.37 -33.00
CA GLY A 161 20.41 -25.27 -32.88
C GLY A 161 21.61 -24.67 -32.14
N GLU A 162 21.45 -23.53 -31.46
CA GLU A 162 22.52 -22.92 -30.64
C GLU A 162 22.74 -23.66 -29.31
N ASN A 163 21.72 -24.37 -28.81
CA ASN A 163 21.74 -25.14 -27.55
C ASN A 163 22.23 -24.34 -26.32
N LYS A 164 21.91 -23.04 -26.25
CA LYS A 164 22.29 -22.16 -25.13
C LYS A 164 21.14 -21.97 -24.16
N LEU A 165 21.45 -22.02 -22.86
CA LEU A 165 20.47 -21.76 -21.80
C LEU A 165 20.48 -20.27 -21.48
N LYS A 166 19.30 -19.62 -21.56
CA LYS A 166 19.20 -18.17 -21.36
C LYS A 166 18.79 -17.87 -19.92
N PRO A 167 19.56 -17.04 -19.18
CA PRO A 167 19.30 -16.76 -17.78
C PRO A 167 18.01 -15.92 -17.60
N MET A 168 17.48 -15.94 -16.38
CA MET A 168 16.27 -15.19 -16.02
C MET A 168 16.46 -13.66 -16.03
N PHE A 169 17.63 -13.21 -15.54
CA PHE A 169 18.10 -11.84 -15.66
C PHE A 169 19.24 -11.79 -16.67
N ASP A 170 19.31 -10.72 -17.45
CA ASP A 170 20.38 -10.47 -18.43
C ASP A 170 21.63 -9.97 -17.68
N ILE A 171 22.21 -10.83 -16.84
CA ILE A 171 23.38 -10.54 -16.02
C ILE A 171 24.60 -11.28 -16.54
N THR A 172 25.75 -10.61 -16.53
CA THR A 172 27.04 -11.26 -16.74
C THR A 172 27.63 -11.67 -15.39
N PHE A 173 27.96 -12.95 -15.26
CA PHE A 173 28.46 -13.50 -14.01
C PHE A 173 29.99 -13.35 -13.89
N PRO A 174 30.55 -13.47 -12.68
CA PRO A 174 31.99 -13.66 -12.51
C PRO A 174 32.51 -14.84 -13.33
N GLU A 175 33.75 -14.75 -13.82
CA GLU A 175 34.31 -15.68 -14.81
C GLU A 175 34.13 -17.17 -14.48
N VAL A 176 34.23 -17.54 -13.19
CA VAL A 176 34.10 -18.92 -12.72
C VAL A 176 32.72 -19.49 -13.04
N ILE A 177 31.68 -18.68 -12.85
CA ILE A 177 30.29 -19.04 -13.09
C ILE A 177 29.97 -18.91 -14.58
N GLU A 178 30.45 -17.83 -15.21
CA GLU A 178 30.19 -17.53 -16.62
C GLU A 178 30.64 -18.66 -17.56
N LYS A 179 31.79 -19.29 -17.28
CA LYS A 179 32.33 -20.42 -18.05
C LYS A 179 31.48 -21.69 -17.97
N GLN A 180 30.67 -21.84 -16.91
CA GLN A 180 29.90 -23.05 -16.64
C GLN A 180 28.38 -22.82 -16.74
N LYS A 181 27.94 -21.61 -17.07
CA LYS A 181 26.52 -21.21 -17.03
C LYS A 181 25.61 -22.03 -17.94
N ASP A 182 26.14 -22.56 -19.04
CA ASP A 182 25.40 -23.40 -19.99
C ASP A 182 25.33 -24.88 -19.53
N SER A 183 26.06 -25.24 -18.47
CA SER A 183 25.89 -26.55 -17.83
C SER A 183 24.56 -26.57 -17.07
N LEU A 184 23.76 -27.61 -17.29
CA LEU A 184 22.46 -27.77 -16.65
C LEU A 184 22.47 -27.58 -15.12
N PRO A 185 23.40 -28.14 -14.32
CA PRO A 185 23.38 -27.97 -12.87
C PRO A 185 23.63 -26.52 -12.45
N VAL A 186 24.55 -25.80 -13.11
CA VAL A 186 24.84 -24.40 -12.79
C VAL A 186 23.70 -23.50 -13.22
N PHE A 187 23.14 -23.74 -14.41
CA PHE A 187 21.95 -23.03 -14.89
C PHE A 187 20.77 -23.16 -13.92
N LEU A 188 20.45 -24.38 -13.49
CA LEU A 188 19.36 -24.62 -12.54
C LEU A 188 19.61 -23.92 -11.20
N GLY A 189 20.85 -23.91 -10.71
CA GLY A 189 21.22 -23.19 -9.49
C GLY A 189 21.00 -21.68 -9.60
N ILE A 190 21.47 -21.08 -10.70
CA ILE A 190 21.29 -19.64 -10.99
C ILE A 190 19.80 -19.30 -11.16
N PHE A 191 19.07 -20.13 -11.91
CA PHE A 191 17.64 -19.94 -12.14
C PHE A 191 16.86 -20.04 -10.82
N ALA A 192 17.16 -21.03 -9.98
CA ALA A 192 16.53 -21.18 -8.67
C ALA A 192 16.83 -19.99 -7.76
N LEU A 193 18.07 -19.47 -7.75
CA LEU A 193 18.43 -18.27 -7.00
C LEU A 193 17.62 -17.05 -7.45
N CYS A 194 17.62 -16.75 -8.76
CA CYS A 194 16.92 -15.60 -9.32
C CYS A 194 15.40 -15.71 -9.15
N PHE A 195 14.85 -16.91 -9.34
CA PHE A 195 13.43 -17.18 -9.16
C PHE A 195 13.02 -17.03 -7.69
N SER A 196 13.82 -17.53 -6.75
CA SER A 196 13.56 -17.38 -5.30
C SER A 196 13.57 -15.92 -4.89
N TYR A 197 14.52 -15.12 -5.41
CA TYR A 197 14.53 -13.68 -5.21
C TYR A 197 13.27 -13.01 -5.78
N ALA A 198 12.91 -13.30 -7.03
CA ALA A 198 11.77 -12.67 -7.68
C ALA A 198 10.44 -13.04 -7.00
N PHE A 199 10.30 -14.29 -6.55
CA PHE A 199 9.17 -14.75 -5.75
C PHE A 199 9.11 -13.97 -4.42
N PHE A 200 10.22 -13.87 -3.70
CA PHE A 200 10.28 -13.11 -2.46
C PHE A 200 9.92 -11.63 -2.66
N ALA A 201 10.48 -10.98 -3.67
CA ALA A 201 10.16 -9.59 -4.03
C ALA A 201 8.67 -9.43 -4.33
N THR A 202 8.08 -10.34 -5.09
CA THR A 202 6.64 -10.34 -5.43
C THR A 202 5.75 -10.45 -4.18
N VAL A 203 6.08 -11.36 -3.27
CA VAL A 203 5.35 -11.53 -2.01
C VAL A 203 5.52 -10.29 -1.13
N MET A 204 6.71 -9.67 -1.12
CA MET A 204 6.95 -8.44 -0.38
C MET A 204 6.12 -7.27 -0.92
N LEU A 205 6.10 -7.06 -2.24
CA LEU A 205 5.33 -5.99 -2.89
C LEU A 205 3.83 -6.19 -2.66
N THR A 206 3.32 -7.42 -2.86
CA THR A 206 1.90 -7.73 -2.64
C THR A 206 1.48 -7.60 -1.18
N GLY A 207 2.40 -7.83 -0.24
CA GLY A 207 2.13 -7.72 1.20
C GLY A 207 2.24 -6.30 1.75
N PHE A 208 3.31 -5.59 1.42
CA PHE A 208 3.66 -4.30 2.02
C PHE A 208 3.03 -3.11 1.30
N ASP A 209 3.13 -3.05 -0.02
CA ASP A 209 2.76 -1.87 -0.81
C ASP A 209 1.27 -1.49 -0.69
N PRO A 210 0.31 -2.42 -0.55
CA PRO A 210 -1.08 -2.02 -0.31
C PRO A 210 -1.34 -1.50 1.11
N LEU A 211 -0.47 -1.72 2.11
CA LEU A 211 -0.74 -1.31 3.49
C LEU A 211 -0.86 0.22 3.63
N ILE A 212 0.03 0.96 2.98
CA ILE A 212 0.03 2.43 3.05
C ILE A 212 -1.30 2.99 2.51
N PRO A 213 -1.74 2.63 1.28
CA PRO A 213 -3.07 2.98 0.80
C PRO A 213 -4.22 2.50 1.69
N ILE A 214 -4.16 1.28 2.25
CA ILE A 214 -5.22 0.78 3.14
C ILE A 214 -5.39 1.70 4.34
N PHE A 215 -4.31 1.99 5.07
CA PHE A 215 -4.38 2.86 6.26
C PHE A 215 -4.76 4.29 5.90
N THR A 216 -4.29 4.78 4.75
CA THR A 216 -4.66 6.11 4.24
C THR A 216 -6.15 6.18 3.91
N LEU A 217 -6.69 5.21 3.17
CA LEU A 217 -8.12 5.14 2.82
C LEU A 217 -9.00 4.98 4.05
N HIS A 218 -8.56 4.17 5.03
CA HIS A 218 -9.25 4.07 6.33
C HIS A 218 -9.32 5.44 7.01
N THR A 219 -8.19 6.13 7.11
CA THR A 219 -8.11 7.47 7.71
C THR A 219 -8.99 8.48 6.95
N CYS A 220 -8.97 8.45 5.61
CA CYS A 220 -9.86 9.27 4.79
C CYS A 220 -11.34 8.98 5.07
N GLY A 221 -11.72 7.71 5.26
CA GLY A 221 -13.08 7.33 5.64
C GLY A 221 -13.50 7.88 7.00
N GLN A 222 -12.61 7.83 7.99
CA GLN A 222 -12.87 8.44 9.31
C GLN A 222 -13.01 9.96 9.22
N LEU A 223 -12.19 10.62 8.39
CA LEU A 223 -12.28 12.07 8.16
C LEU A 223 -13.59 12.47 7.45
N ASP A 224 -14.06 11.68 6.48
CA ASP A 224 -15.33 11.91 5.78
C ASP A 224 -16.53 11.85 6.75
N ILE A 225 -16.53 10.84 7.63
CA ILE A 225 -17.54 10.71 8.70
C ILE A 225 -17.48 11.90 9.65
N LEU A 226 -16.29 12.28 10.12
CA LEU A 226 -16.11 13.41 11.04
C LEU A 226 -16.60 14.72 10.41
N SER A 227 -16.25 14.97 9.15
CA SER A 227 -16.70 16.14 8.39
C SER A 227 -18.23 16.21 8.28
N THR A 228 -18.85 15.07 7.96
CA THR A 228 -20.31 14.94 7.85
C THR A 228 -21.00 15.22 9.19
N ARG A 229 -20.49 14.64 10.29
CA ARG A 229 -21.03 14.87 11.64
C ARG A 229 -20.89 16.31 12.08
N THR A 230 -19.74 16.94 11.82
CA THR A 230 -19.47 18.34 12.16
C THR A 230 -20.42 19.27 11.42
N THR A 231 -20.60 19.06 10.11
CA THR A 231 -21.53 19.84 9.29
C THR A 231 -22.97 19.71 9.79
N ARG A 232 -23.41 18.49 10.14
CA ARG A 232 -24.74 18.21 10.68
C ARG A 232 -24.96 18.86 12.05
N ALA A 233 -23.93 18.92 12.90
CA ALA A 233 -24.02 19.59 14.20
C ALA A 233 -24.11 21.11 14.06
N LEU A 234 -23.34 21.71 13.14
CA LEU A 234 -23.38 23.14 12.86
C LEU A 234 -24.72 23.57 12.27
N SER A 235 -25.26 22.82 11.31
CA SER A 235 -26.57 23.14 10.72
C SER A 235 -27.69 23.05 11.75
N LYS A 236 -27.66 22.04 12.63
CA LYS A 236 -28.63 21.91 13.72
C LYS A 236 -28.55 23.10 14.69
N SER A 237 -27.34 23.58 15.00
CA SER A 237 -27.14 24.71 15.91
C SER A 237 -27.70 26.01 15.32
N ALA A 238 -27.44 26.27 14.03
CA ALA A 238 -28.00 27.41 13.31
C ALA A 238 -29.54 27.39 13.29
N THR A 239 -30.15 26.22 13.04
CA THR A 239 -31.62 26.10 13.06
C THR A 239 -32.21 26.33 14.45
N VAL A 240 -31.52 25.90 15.52
CA VAL A 240 -32.00 26.15 16.91
C VAL A 240 -31.95 27.65 17.24
N GLU A 241 -30.88 28.35 16.88
CA GLU A 241 -30.77 29.81 17.06
C GLU A 241 -31.88 30.55 16.30
N GLU A 242 -32.16 30.17 15.04
CA GLU A 242 -33.26 30.75 14.25
C GLU A 242 -34.65 30.49 14.88
N MET A 243 -34.86 29.33 15.49
CA MET A 243 -36.13 29.00 16.17
C MET A 243 -36.28 29.76 17.49
N GLU A 244 -35.19 29.97 18.24
CA GLU A 244 -35.19 30.79 19.46
C GLU A 244 -35.42 32.28 19.15
N GLU A 245 -34.79 32.82 18.11
CA GLU A 245 -34.99 34.20 17.65
C GLU A 245 -36.45 34.43 17.22
N ASN A 246 -37.01 33.54 16.39
CA ASN A 246 -38.40 33.63 15.95
C ASN A 246 -39.41 33.48 17.11
N SER A 247 -39.11 32.64 18.10
CA SER A 247 -39.95 32.48 19.29
C SER A 247 -39.90 33.71 20.20
N ALA A 248 -38.74 34.35 20.34
CA ALA A 248 -38.58 35.61 21.07
C ALA A 248 -39.31 36.78 20.37
N VAL A 249 -39.32 36.81 19.03
CA VAL A 249 -40.08 37.78 18.24
C VAL A 249 -41.59 37.59 18.43
N HIS A 250 -42.08 36.35 18.42
CA HIS A 250 -43.50 36.07 18.65
C HIS A 250 -43.95 36.25 20.10
N ALA A 251 -43.10 35.97 21.10
CA ALA A 251 -43.39 36.25 22.50
C ALA A 251 -43.52 37.76 22.80
N ASN A 252 -42.90 38.63 21.98
CA ASN A 252 -43.00 40.08 22.07
C ASN A 252 -44.21 40.68 21.32
N GLN A 253 -45.07 39.90 20.66
CA GLN A 253 -46.28 40.41 19.98
C GLN A 253 -47.47 40.69 20.92
N GLY A 254 -47.27 40.68 22.25
CA GLY A 254 -48.30 40.95 23.26
C GLY A 254 -48.31 42.36 23.89
N TYR A 255 -47.44 43.29 23.48
CA TYR A 255 -47.43 44.67 24.02
C TYR A 255 -47.26 45.73 22.92
N PRO A 256 -47.99 46.86 22.97
CA PRO A 256 -47.91 47.91 21.96
C PRO A 256 -46.57 48.69 22.02
N PRO A 257 -46.23 49.45 20.97
CA PRO A 257 -44.84 49.63 20.54
C PRO A 257 -44.13 50.77 21.28
N SER A 258 -42.83 50.62 21.53
CA SER A 258 -41.93 51.79 21.67
C SER A 258 -40.48 51.60 21.22
N TRP A 259 -40.06 50.42 20.72
CA TRP A 259 -38.68 50.25 20.20
C TRP A 259 -38.56 50.42 18.68
N HIS A 260 -39.64 50.22 17.93
CA HIS A 260 -39.65 50.48 16.49
C HIS A 260 -39.56 51.97 16.15
N GLN A 261 -40.07 52.86 17.01
CA GLN A 261 -39.88 54.31 16.87
C GLN A 261 -38.45 54.77 17.22
N LEU A 262 -37.78 54.10 18.16
CA LEU A 262 -36.37 54.38 18.51
C LEU A 262 -35.39 53.91 17.41
N ARG A 263 -35.70 52.82 16.70
CA ARG A 263 -34.85 52.33 15.59
C ARG A 263 -34.95 53.21 14.34
N LEU A 264 -36.11 53.82 14.07
CA LEU A 264 -36.29 54.79 12.98
C LEU A 264 -35.57 56.13 13.27
N LEU A 265 -35.50 56.54 14.54
CA LEU A 265 -34.71 57.71 14.98
C LEU A 265 -33.18 57.47 14.85
N TYR A 266 -32.70 56.26 15.13
CA TYR A 266 -31.28 55.93 14.99
C TYR A 266 -30.83 55.89 13.52
N HIS A 267 -31.69 55.44 12.61
CA HIS A 267 -31.37 55.38 11.18
C HIS A 267 -31.52 56.75 10.46
N GLN A 268 -32.32 57.68 10.99
CA GLN A 268 -32.39 59.07 10.49
C GLN A 268 -31.27 59.97 11.03
N LEU A 269 -30.73 59.71 12.22
CA LEU A 269 -29.60 60.47 12.80
C LEU A 269 -28.24 60.03 12.26
N GLY A 270 -28.09 58.78 11.80
CA GLY A 270 -26.87 58.30 11.14
C GLY A 270 -26.57 58.92 9.77
N HIS A 271 -27.53 59.62 9.15
CA HIS A 271 -27.32 60.36 7.91
C HIS A 271 -26.99 61.85 8.13
N LEU A 272 -26.90 62.30 9.39
CA LEU A 272 -26.64 63.70 9.74
C LEU A 272 -25.27 63.94 10.42
N PHE A 273 -24.52 62.88 10.72
CA PHE A 273 -23.12 62.96 11.12
C PHE A 273 -22.33 61.77 10.55
N TYR A 274 -21.67 62.03 9.40
CA TYR A 274 -20.78 61.19 8.58
C TYR A 274 -21.41 60.30 7.50
#